data_AF-A0A849GX64-F1
#
_entry.id   AF-A0A849GX64-F1
#
_cell.length_a   1.000
_cell.length_b   1.000
_cell.length_c   1.000
_cell.angle_alpha   90.00
_cell.angle_beta   90.00
_cell.angle_gamma   90.00
#
_symmetry.space_group_name_H-M   'P 1'
#
loop_
_entity.id
_entity.type
_entity.pdbx_description
1 polymer ?
#
loop_
_entity_poly.entity_id
_entity_poly.type
_entity_poly.pdbx_seq_one_letter_code
_entity_poly.pdbx_strand_id
1 'polypeptide(L)' 'TDTTEAPLFRIPIEPSDGNGLRAPSRLMVDKLTTISKERLGSRIGRLDDEDMVRLNRAILVFLGMAGSSRT' A
#
# COMPACT_ATOMS: atom_id res chain seq x y z
N THR A 1 9.01 0.18 18.43
CA THR A 1 7.89 0.15 17.47
C THR A 1 7.38 1.56 17.33
N ASP A 2 7.67 2.22 16.21
CA ASP A 2 7.28 3.60 15.98
C ASP A 2 5.76 3.65 15.72
N THR A 3 5.02 4.23 16.66
CA THR A 3 3.56 4.36 16.67
C THR A 3 3.09 5.66 16.04
N THR A 4 3.90 6.30 15.17
CA THR A 4 3.44 7.48 14.44
C THR A 4 2.29 7.06 13.52
N GLU A 5 1.07 7.29 14.01
CA GLU A 5 -0.18 7.14 13.29
C GLU A 5 -0.20 8.18 12.18
N ALA A 6 0.27 7.75 11.01
CA ALA A 6 0.04 8.43 9.75
C ALA A 6 -0.95 7.58 8.93
N PRO A 7 -2.24 7.52 9.33
CA PRO A 7 -3.24 6.63 8.74
C PRO A 7 -3.46 6.87 7.24
N LEU A 8 -3.05 8.02 6.71
CA LEU A 8 -3.11 8.33 5.29
C LEU A 8 -2.02 7.63 4.45
N PHE A 9 -0.89 7.26 5.06
CA PHE A 9 0.28 6.73 4.34
C PHE A 9 0.63 5.29 4.70
N ARG A 10 0.17 4.81 5.86
CA ARG A 10 0.44 3.46 6.37
C ARG A 10 -0.86 2.67 6.51
N ILE A 11 -1.24 1.96 5.45
CA ILE A 11 -2.50 1.22 5.39
C ILE A 11 -2.31 -0.14 6.06
N PRO A 12 -3.04 -0.46 7.14
CA PRO A 12 -3.00 -1.79 7.75
C PRO A 12 -3.62 -2.84 6.83
N ILE A 13 -3.01 -4.02 6.73
CA ILE A 13 -3.49 -5.16 5.96
C ILE A 13 -3.40 -6.41 6.82
N GLU A 14 -4.51 -7.14 6.91
CA GLU A 14 -4.59 -8.40 7.63
C GLU A 14 -4.23 -9.58 6.71
N PRO A 15 -3.68 -10.69 7.25
CA PRO A 15 -3.49 -11.92 6.49
C PRO A 15 -4.81 -12.43 5.87
N SER A 16 -4.74 -12.82 4.60
CA SER A 16 -5.84 -13.46 3.90
C SER A 16 -5.34 -14.62 3.06
N ASP A 17 -6.25 -15.51 2.65
CA ASP A 17 -5.91 -16.69 1.84
C ASP A 17 -5.21 -16.32 0.52
N GLY A 18 -5.48 -15.11 -0.01
CA GLY A 18 -4.93 -14.64 -1.28
C GLY A 18 -3.63 -13.86 -1.18
N ASN A 19 -3.42 -13.12 -0.08
CA ASN A 19 -2.31 -12.16 0.01
C ASN A 19 -0.98 -12.78 0.47
N GLY A 20 -1.03 -13.98 1.08
CA GLY A 20 0.16 -14.73 1.49
C GLY A 20 0.94 -14.11 2.65
N LEU A 21 0.35 -13.15 3.36
CA LEU A 21 0.94 -12.58 4.57
C LEU A 21 0.88 -13.58 5.72
N ARG A 22 1.91 -13.58 6.56
CA ARG A 22 2.01 -14.47 7.74
C ARG A 22 1.61 -13.77 9.06
N ALA A 23 1.49 -12.44 9.01
CA ALA A 23 1.17 -11.61 10.15
C ALA A 23 0.55 -10.29 9.65
N PRO A 24 -0.22 -9.59 10.50
CA PRO A 24 -0.70 -8.24 10.20
C PRO A 24 0.45 -7.33 9.77
N SER A 25 0.24 -6.63 8.66
CA SER A 25 1.28 -5.86 7.98
C SER A 25 0.78 -4.45 7.62
N ARG A 26 1.67 -3.60 7.12
CA ARG A 26 1.33 -2.23 6.72
C ARG A 26 1.92 -1.90 5.35
N LEU A 27 1.09 -1.42 4.42
CA LEU A 27 1.55 -0.84 3.16
C LEU A 27 2.06 0.57 3.43
N MET A 28 3.26 0.91 2.94
CA MET A 28 3.92 2.19 3.20
C MET A 28 3.99 3.02 1.92
N VAL A 29 3.03 3.93 1.74
CA VAL A 29 2.93 4.80 0.57
C VAL A 29 4.02 5.88 0.58
N ASP A 30 4.56 6.19 1.76
CA ASP A 30 5.72 7.06 1.95
C ASP A 30 7.04 6.46 1.42
N LYS A 31 7.06 5.17 1.06
CA LYS A 31 8.27 4.44 0.65
C LYS A 31 8.18 3.84 -0.75
N LEU A 32 7.52 4.52 -1.67
CA LEU A 32 7.50 4.11 -3.08
C LEU A 32 8.89 4.29 -3.71
N THR A 33 9.45 3.21 -4.24
CA THR A 33 10.75 3.23 -4.91
C THR A 33 10.73 2.32 -6.13
N THR A 34 11.45 2.73 -7.18
CA THR A 34 11.61 1.92 -8.40
C THR A 34 12.78 0.97 -8.23
N ILE A 35 12.58 -0.31 -8.53
CA ILE A 35 13.62 -1.34 -8.51
C ILE A 35 13.70 -2.06 -9.86
N SER A 36 14.88 -2.61 -10.19
CA SER A 36 15.03 -3.52 -11.34
C SER A 36 14.18 -4.79 -11.12
N LYS A 37 13.61 -5.32 -12.21
CA LYS A 37 12.85 -6.58 -12.18
C LYS A 37 13.68 -7.77 -11.70
N GLU A 38 15.00 -7.73 -11.92
CA GLU A 38 15.95 -8.75 -11.46
C GLU A 38 16.05 -8.83 -9.93
N ARG A 39 15.66 -7.77 -9.21
CA ARG A 39 15.63 -7.74 -7.74
C ARG A 39 14.36 -8.36 -7.15
N LEU A 40 13.37 -8.71 -7.97
CA LEU A 40 12.14 -9.35 -7.51
C LEU A 40 12.41 -10.82 -7.18
N GLY A 41 12.00 -11.25 -5.98
CA GLY A 41 12.05 -12.65 -5.55
C GLY A 41 10.82 -13.45 -5.99
N SER A 42 10.42 -14.42 -5.18
CA SER A 42 9.19 -15.18 -5.40
C SER A 42 7.93 -14.35 -5.11
N ARG A 43 6.83 -14.71 -5.78
CA ARG A 43 5.52 -14.12 -5.51
C ARG A 43 5.03 -14.54 -4.12
N ILE A 44 4.71 -13.57 -3.28
CA ILE A 44 4.13 -13.80 -1.94
C ILE A 44 2.63 -14.10 -2.04
N GLY A 45 1.89 -13.31 -2.82
CA GLY A 45 0.44 -13.46 -3.00
C GLY A 45 -0.14 -12.39 -3.92
N ARG A 46 -1.41 -12.04 -3.71
CA ARG A 46 -2.10 -10.92 -4.36
C ARG A 46 -3.03 -10.25 -3.34
N LEU A 47 -2.95 -8.93 -3.24
CA LEU A 47 -3.93 -8.13 -2.51
C LEU A 47 -5.30 -8.23 -3.19
N ASP A 48 -6.35 -8.24 -2.39
CA ASP A 48 -7.71 -8.17 -2.91
C ASP A 48 -8.00 -6.80 -3.55
N ASP A 49 -9.11 -6.73 -4.26
CA ASP A 49 -9.45 -5.53 -5.03
C ASP A 49 -9.78 -4.34 -4.11
N GLU A 50 -10.28 -4.58 -2.89
CA GLU A 50 -10.59 -3.52 -1.92
C GLU A 50 -9.31 -2.84 -1.41
N ASP A 51 -8.32 -3.64 -1.00
CA ASP A 51 -7.03 -3.15 -0.54
C ASP A 51 -6.24 -2.49 -1.67
N MET A 52 -6.35 -2.99 -2.90
CA MET A 52 -5.79 -2.32 -4.08
C MET A 52 -6.42 -0.96 -4.33
N VAL A 53 -7.73 -0.81 -4.16
CA VAL A 53 -8.43 0.49 -4.28
C VAL A 53 -7.97 1.46 -3.18
N ARG A 54 -7.85 0.99 -1.94
CA ARG A 54 -7.35 1.80 -0.81
C ARG A 54 -5.92 2.28 -1.07
N LEU A 55 -5.04 1.39 -1.55
CA LEU A 55 -3.67 1.71 -1.91
C LEU A 55 -3.60 2.77 -3.02
N ASN A 56 -4.36 2.60 -4.11
CA ASN A 56 -4.37 3.55 -5.22
C ASN A 56 -4.81 4.95 -4.78
N ARG A 57 -5.84 5.06 -3.94
CA ARG A 57 -6.30 6.35 -3.38
C ARG A 57 -5.23 7.00 -2.53
N ALA A 58 -4.58 6.24 -1.66
CA ALA A 58 -3.51 6.76 -0.82
C ALA A 58 -2.31 7.24 -1.65
N ILE A 59 -1.95 6.54 -2.73
CA ILE A 59 -0.90 6.97 -3.68
C ILE A 59 -1.28 8.31 -4.33
N LEU A 60 -2.51 8.47 -4.80
CA LEU A 60 -2.97 9.73 -5.41
C LEU A 60 -2.89 10.90 -4.44
N VAL A 61 -3.30 10.68 -3.17
CA VAL A 61 -3.21 11.70 -2.12
C VAL A 61 -1.75 12.02 -1.79
N PHE A 62 -0.91 11.01 -1.60
CA PHE A 62 0.51 11.19 -1.26
C PHE A 62 1.29 11.95 -2.34
N LEU A 63 1.00 11.67 -3.61
CA LEU A 63 1.64 12.35 -4.74
C LEU A 63 1.00 13.72 -5.07
N GLY A 64 0.04 14.19 -4.28
CA GLY A 64 -0.63 15.48 -4.50
C GLY A 64 -1.52 15.53 -5.75
N MET A 65 -1.85 14.36 -6.32
CA MET A 65 -2.69 14.23 -7.52
C MET A 65 -4.19 14.15 -7.21
N ALA A 66 -4.56 14.02 -5.93
CA ALA A 66 -5.93 14.08 -5.45
C ALA A 66 -6.45 15.54 -5.49
N GLY A 67 -6.71 16.06 -6.68
CA GLY A 67 -7.36 17.35 -6.85
C GLY A 67 -8.85 17.25 -6.56
N SER A 68 -9.40 18.20 -5.79
CA SER A 68 -10.82 18.48 -5.87
C SER A 68 -11.11 19.05 -7.26
N SER A 69 -12.02 18.45 -8.02
CA SER A 69 -12.73 19.23 -9.03
C SER A 69 -13.52 20.29 -8.27
N ARG A 70 -12.91 21.46 -8.08
CA ARG A 70 -13.61 22.64 -7.61
C ARG A 70 -14.23 23.25 -8.85
N THR A 71 -15.49 22.91 -9.10
CA THR A 71 -16.37 23.65 -10.00
C THR A 71 -17.17 24.64 -9.16
#